data_AF-A0A674EJ74-F1
#
_entry.id   AF-A0A674EJ74-F1
#
_cell.length_a   1.000
_cell.length_b   1.000
_cell.length_c   1.000
_cell.angle_alpha   90.00
_cell.angle_beta   90.00
_cell.angle_gamma   90.00
#
_symmetry.space_group_name_H-M   'P 1'
#
loop_
_entity.id
_entity.type
_entity.pdbx_description
1 polymer ?
#
loop_
_entity_poly.entity_id
_entity_poly.type
_entity_poly.pdbx_seq_one_letter_code
_entity_poly.pdbx_strand_id
1 'polypeptide(L)'
;MASLNVGSTYSNYTDFNNAVTAFENENFVQFYRRDARTIEKVKRLNPRHHYNPELKYVNIHLTCIHGGRNFLSHSKGVRPKTSTCRVGCPALIKVKTTEDGERLVVKEMVKIHNHEVSEAAFKHYPKRRQLCPAERAKCSELLTKYDGNKRLVIEELTKVTGKVILPKDIHNIAATMNCPPKCERKKQEKEQEKEQEVTKGIRMVMDTDTKLREQARKRRPGCAFKDPRRSEKKLVLDVDTGVDDAQAIMMALAAPNVEVLGITCVSGNTSLENSCRNTLRVLKVCQRLEIPVFGGAAEPLMGHPLSAGPFHGQDGLGDTPDPDAPGLELLQTEGAVEAIIRLVNENPGEVCLVALAPLTNLALAVKIDPTLPQKLKGLFIMGGNTDSRGNTTVCAEFNFAADPEAAYIVLNRFFCPTYIATWEFCCENKLPWSFCDTWLAQDSDKARFMKSIFKYTMDTVATCARYQREMTAGPGFLSCNSYAMAAAIDDGFVWVSEPVAVTVELQGTYTRGMMVLDKLGVLEKEHQVVIMRTVDLESFKGMLMDSLK
;
A
#
# COMPACT_ATOMS: atom_id res chain seq x y z
N MET A 1 35.22 11.05 -15.73
CA MET A 1 34.14 10.03 -15.86
C MET A 1 32.84 10.67 -15.44
N ALA A 2 31.71 10.38 -16.11
CA ALA A 2 30.42 10.98 -15.77
C ALA A 2 30.01 10.60 -14.34
N SER A 3 29.84 11.60 -13.47
CA SER A 3 29.43 11.39 -12.09
C SER A 3 27.95 10.96 -12.04
N LEU A 4 27.65 9.93 -11.25
CA LEU A 4 26.29 9.44 -11.06
C LEU A 4 25.53 10.39 -10.12
N ASN A 5 24.63 11.20 -10.68
CA ASN A 5 23.82 12.17 -9.96
C ASN A 5 22.38 12.19 -10.49
N VAL A 6 21.47 12.82 -9.76
CA VAL A 6 20.11 13.08 -10.26
C VAL A 6 20.21 13.91 -11.54
N GLY A 7 19.51 13.48 -12.58
CA GLY A 7 19.57 14.06 -13.92
C GLY A 7 20.61 13.44 -14.86
N SER A 8 21.56 12.63 -14.38
CA SER A 8 22.52 11.94 -15.26
C SER A 8 21.79 11.03 -16.26
N THR A 9 22.19 11.10 -17.53
CA THR A 9 21.57 10.35 -18.63
C THR A 9 22.54 9.36 -19.28
N TYR A 10 22.05 8.20 -19.70
CA TYR A 10 22.85 7.13 -20.31
C TYR A 10 22.16 6.55 -21.55
N SER A 11 22.88 6.46 -22.67
CA SER A 11 22.33 5.96 -23.94
C SER A 11 22.37 4.44 -24.07
N ASN A 12 23.05 3.73 -23.16
CA ASN A 12 23.05 2.27 -23.11
C ASN A 12 23.08 1.77 -21.65
N TYR A 13 22.65 0.52 -21.43
CA TYR A 13 22.60 -0.06 -20.09
C TYR A 13 24.01 -0.32 -19.50
N THR A 14 24.98 -0.61 -20.34
CA THR A 14 26.37 -0.92 -19.93
C THR A 14 27.02 0.29 -19.26
N ASP A 15 26.90 1.48 -19.84
CA ASP A 15 27.44 2.73 -19.32
C ASP A 15 26.77 3.13 -18.00
N PHE A 16 25.44 2.96 -17.92
CA PHE A 16 24.73 3.14 -16.67
C PHE A 16 25.26 2.19 -15.59
N ASN A 17 25.43 0.91 -15.91
CA ASN A 17 25.93 -0.08 -14.97
C ASN A 17 27.40 0.19 -14.56
N ASN A 18 28.21 0.70 -15.48
CA ASN A 18 29.58 1.12 -15.21
C ASN A 18 29.62 2.34 -14.28
N ALA A 19 28.74 3.32 -14.49
CA ALA A 19 28.63 4.48 -13.61
C ALA A 19 28.16 4.11 -12.19
N VAL A 20 27.21 3.18 -12.06
CA VAL A 20 26.82 2.61 -10.76
C VAL A 20 28.00 1.89 -10.11
N THR A 21 28.76 1.10 -10.87
CA THR A 21 29.92 0.37 -10.35
C THR A 21 31.03 1.31 -9.89
N ALA A 22 31.28 2.39 -10.63
CA ALA A 22 32.22 3.44 -10.26
C ALA A 22 31.79 4.13 -8.96
N PHE A 23 30.51 4.50 -8.86
CA PHE A 23 29.93 5.09 -7.64
C PHE A 23 30.06 4.14 -6.43
N GLU A 24 29.76 2.85 -6.61
CA GLU A 24 29.91 1.82 -5.57
C GLU A 24 31.37 1.75 -5.06
N ASN A 25 32.36 1.81 -5.96
CA ASN A 25 33.78 1.76 -5.61
C ASN A 25 34.26 3.02 -4.90
N GLU A 26 33.89 4.20 -5.40
CA GLU A 26 34.29 5.49 -4.85
C GLU A 26 33.72 5.72 -3.45
N ASN A 27 32.50 5.21 -3.21
CA ASN A 27 31.77 5.44 -1.96
C ASN A 27 31.73 4.21 -1.05
N PHE A 28 32.44 3.12 -1.37
CA PHE A 28 32.48 1.88 -0.58
C PHE A 28 31.11 1.28 -0.23
N VAL A 29 30.13 1.37 -1.14
CA VAL A 29 28.75 0.92 -0.96
C VAL A 29 28.34 -0.07 -2.04
N GLN A 30 27.39 -0.96 -1.75
CA GLN A 30 26.87 -1.90 -2.76
C GLN A 30 25.36 -1.78 -2.89
N PHE A 31 24.89 -1.59 -4.13
CA PHE A 31 23.48 -1.57 -4.47
C PHE A 31 23.04 -2.90 -5.09
N TYR A 32 21.81 -3.30 -4.83
CA TYR A 32 21.15 -4.39 -5.55
C TYR A 32 19.87 -3.88 -6.21
N ARG A 33 19.46 -4.54 -7.28
CA ARG A 33 18.22 -4.23 -7.97
C ARG A 33 17.02 -4.75 -7.16
N ARG A 34 16.28 -3.83 -6.55
CA ARG A 34 15.07 -4.13 -5.77
C ARG A 34 13.88 -4.44 -6.69
N ASP A 35 13.74 -3.64 -7.74
CA ASP A 35 12.71 -3.79 -8.77
C ASP A 35 13.21 -3.26 -10.11
N ALA A 36 12.67 -3.79 -11.21
CA ALA A 36 12.90 -3.27 -12.55
C ALA A 36 11.89 -3.83 -13.55
N ARG A 37 11.49 -3.01 -14.52
CA ARG A 37 10.65 -3.40 -15.64
C ARG A 37 11.48 -3.45 -16.93
N THR A 38 11.52 -4.60 -17.59
CA THR A 38 12.27 -4.78 -18.84
C THR A 38 11.55 -4.16 -20.04
N ILE A 39 12.31 -3.67 -21.02
CA ILE A 39 11.76 -3.14 -22.27
C ILE A 39 10.99 -4.21 -23.04
N GLU A 40 11.50 -5.45 -23.07
CA GLU A 40 10.84 -6.58 -23.73
C GLU A 40 9.41 -6.80 -23.22
N LYS A 41 9.21 -6.73 -21.89
CA LYS A 41 7.88 -6.90 -21.28
C LYS A 41 6.94 -5.75 -21.63
N VAL A 42 7.46 -4.53 -21.78
CA VAL A 42 6.66 -3.34 -22.15
C VAL A 42 6.32 -3.34 -23.64
N LYS A 43 7.24 -3.73 -24.52
CA LYS A 43 6.98 -3.86 -25.97
C LYS A 43 5.84 -4.85 -26.28
N ARG A 44 5.67 -5.91 -25.47
CA ARG A 44 4.53 -6.84 -25.59
C ARG A 44 3.17 -6.19 -25.29
N LEU A 45 3.14 -5.19 -24.40
CA LEU A 45 1.91 -4.50 -23.98
C LEU A 45 1.63 -3.23 -24.80
N ASN A 46 2.68 -2.59 -25.33
CA ASN A 46 2.59 -1.40 -26.16
C ASN A 46 3.64 -1.41 -27.28
N PRO A 47 3.36 -2.08 -28.41
CA PRO A 47 4.33 -2.27 -29.49
C PRO A 47 4.64 -0.99 -30.28
N ARG A 48 3.86 0.08 -30.11
CA ARG A 48 4.03 1.35 -30.85
C ARG A 48 5.07 2.28 -30.23
N HIS A 49 5.48 2.06 -28.99
CA HIS A 49 6.46 2.92 -28.31
C HIS A 49 7.89 2.47 -28.66
N HIS A 50 8.69 3.41 -29.17
CA HIS A 50 10.09 3.16 -29.52
C HIS A 50 10.94 3.10 -28.24
N TYR A 51 11.87 2.15 -28.20
CA TYR A 51 12.89 2.08 -27.15
C TYR A 51 14.20 1.69 -27.81
N ASN A 52 15.25 2.42 -27.47
CA ASN A 52 16.61 2.13 -27.89
C ASN A 52 16.99 0.68 -27.49
N PRO A 53 17.43 -0.17 -28.44
CA PRO A 53 17.75 -1.58 -28.19
C PRO A 53 18.93 -1.79 -27.24
N GLU A 54 19.80 -0.79 -27.07
CA GLU A 54 20.93 -0.81 -26.14
C GLU A 54 20.49 -0.63 -24.67
N LEU A 55 19.21 -0.33 -24.45
CA LEU A 55 18.60 -0.29 -23.13
C LEU A 55 17.95 -1.63 -22.79
N LYS A 56 18.12 -2.06 -21.54
CA LYS A 56 17.55 -3.32 -21.03
C LYS A 56 16.25 -3.13 -20.25
N TYR A 57 16.08 -1.96 -19.62
CA TYR A 57 14.98 -1.69 -18.70
C TYR A 57 14.31 -0.34 -18.99
N VAL A 58 13.00 -0.27 -18.76
CA VAL A 58 12.22 0.98 -18.77
C VAL A 58 12.39 1.73 -17.44
N ASN A 59 12.48 0.98 -16.34
CA ASN A 59 12.80 1.52 -15.03
C ASN A 59 13.64 0.54 -14.20
N ILE A 60 14.45 1.09 -13.30
CA ILE A 60 15.32 0.35 -12.40
C ILE A 60 15.28 1.02 -11.03
N HIS A 61 15.01 0.25 -9.99
CA HIS A 61 15.12 0.68 -8.59
C HIS A 61 16.27 -0.09 -7.95
N LEU A 62 17.36 0.62 -7.64
CA LEU A 62 18.50 0.12 -6.91
C LEU A 62 18.43 0.58 -5.46
N THR A 63 18.77 -0.29 -4.51
CA THR A 63 18.82 0.04 -3.07
C THR A 63 20.09 -0.52 -2.47
N CYS A 64 20.63 0.14 -1.44
CA CYS A 64 21.80 -0.34 -0.70
C CYS A 64 21.57 -1.77 -0.17
N ILE A 65 22.60 -2.61 -0.12
CA ILE A 65 22.55 -3.97 0.45
C ILE A 65 22.00 -4.00 1.88
N HIS A 66 22.19 -2.94 2.65
CA HIS A 66 21.65 -2.75 4.00
C HIS A 66 20.17 -2.32 4.03
N GLY A 67 19.58 -1.97 2.88
CA GLY A 67 18.14 -1.72 2.65
C GLY A 67 17.38 -2.91 2.05
N GLY A 68 18.02 -4.10 2.02
CA GLY A 68 17.59 -5.40 1.46
C GLY A 68 16.12 -5.87 1.56
N ARG A 69 15.50 -6.30 0.45
CA ARG A 69 14.25 -7.11 0.37
C ARG A 69 14.42 -8.46 1.09
N ASN A 70 13.36 -8.97 1.75
CA ASN A 70 13.31 -10.32 2.32
C ASN A 70 13.44 -11.38 1.22
N PHE A 71 14.61 -12.01 1.09
CA PHE A 71 14.72 -13.28 0.36
C PHE A 71 14.08 -14.37 1.21
N LEU A 72 12.88 -14.80 0.85
CA LEU A 72 12.36 -16.08 1.30
C LEU A 72 13.28 -17.16 0.76
N SER A 73 13.99 -17.85 1.64
CA SER A 73 14.81 -18.97 1.22
C SER A 73 13.89 -20.12 0.83
N HIS A 74 13.92 -20.56 -0.43
CA HIS A 74 13.23 -21.77 -0.86
C HIS A 74 13.92 -23.06 -0.38
N SER A 75 14.97 -22.95 0.45
CA SER A 75 15.66 -24.09 1.03
C SER A 75 14.87 -24.68 2.21
N LYS A 76 14.57 -25.98 2.19
CA LYS A 76 13.89 -26.71 3.27
C LYS A 76 14.73 -26.93 4.55
N GLY A 77 15.92 -26.34 4.63
CA GLY A 77 16.82 -26.49 5.78
C GLY A 77 16.70 -25.35 6.78
N VAL A 78 16.72 -25.67 8.08
CA VAL A 78 16.84 -24.71 9.18
C VAL A 78 18.19 -24.01 9.04
N ARG A 79 18.22 -22.79 8.50
CA ARG A 79 19.42 -21.95 8.54
C ARG A 79 19.44 -21.21 9.88
N PRO A 80 20.54 -21.26 10.65
CA PRO A 80 20.74 -20.30 11.73
C PRO A 80 20.64 -18.89 11.14
N LYS A 81 19.96 -17.98 11.85
CA LYS A 81 19.77 -16.56 11.51
C LYS A 81 21.13 -15.96 11.12
N THR A 82 21.44 -15.97 9.83
CA THR A 82 22.68 -15.40 9.33
C THR A 82 22.46 -13.90 9.35
N SER A 83 23.34 -13.18 10.05
CA SER A 83 23.31 -11.73 10.22
C SER A 83 23.05 -11.06 8.88
N THR A 84 21.81 -10.65 8.66
CA THR A 84 21.49 -9.85 7.49
C THR A 84 22.13 -8.50 7.72
N CYS A 85 22.82 -7.95 6.73
CA CYS A 85 23.27 -6.56 6.73
C CYS A 85 22.10 -5.55 6.86
N ARG A 86 20.86 -5.99 7.05
CA ARG A 86 19.68 -5.15 7.00
C ARG A 86 19.56 -4.30 8.25
N VAL A 87 19.62 -3.00 8.04
CA VAL A 87 19.35 -1.98 9.07
C VAL A 87 18.39 -0.91 8.54
N GLY A 88 17.66 -1.20 7.46
CA GLY A 88 16.70 -0.25 6.87
C GLY A 88 17.38 0.95 6.20
N CYS A 89 18.51 0.73 5.53
CA CYS A 89 19.27 1.83 4.91
C CYS A 89 18.45 2.55 3.83
N PRO A 90 18.31 3.90 3.91
CA PRO A 90 17.48 4.68 2.98
C PRO A 90 18.15 4.92 1.63
N ALA A 91 19.44 4.60 1.46
CA ALA A 91 20.16 4.83 0.22
C ALA A 91 19.58 4.05 -0.97
N LEU A 92 19.21 4.78 -2.03
CA LEU A 92 18.57 4.25 -3.23
C LEU A 92 18.92 5.06 -4.49
N ILE A 93 18.71 4.45 -5.66
CA ILE A 93 18.83 5.08 -6.98
C ILE A 93 17.63 4.62 -7.82
N LYS A 94 16.77 5.54 -8.27
CA LYS A 94 15.68 5.25 -9.22
C LYS A 94 16.02 5.81 -10.58
N VAL A 95 15.85 4.98 -11.60
CA VAL A 95 16.19 5.28 -12.99
C VAL A 95 15.01 4.95 -13.89
N LYS A 96 14.73 5.81 -14.85
CA LYS A 96 13.64 5.63 -15.82
C LYS A 96 14.10 6.05 -17.21
N THR A 97 13.54 5.46 -18.26
CA THR A 97 13.75 5.94 -19.63
C THR A 97 13.19 7.35 -19.84
N THR A 98 13.81 8.12 -20.72
CA THR A 98 13.26 9.35 -21.30
C THR A 98 11.94 9.08 -22.05
N GLU A 99 11.17 10.13 -22.30
CA GLU A 99 9.87 10.01 -22.99
C GLU A 99 9.99 9.51 -24.43
N ASP A 100 11.10 9.84 -25.09
CA ASP A 100 11.47 9.34 -26.42
C ASP A 100 11.98 7.89 -26.40
N GLY A 101 12.23 7.30 -25.22
CA GLY A 101 12.74 5.94 -25.06
C GLY A 101 14.23 5.74 -25.40
N GLU A 102 14.98 6.83 -25.62
CA GLU A 102 16.36 6.78 -26.11
C GLU A 102 17.43 6.61 -25.01
N ARG A 103 17.17 7.12 -23.79
CA ARG A 103 18.16 7.18 -22.71
C ARG A 103 17.56 6.78 -21.36
N LEU A 104 18.39 6.26 -20.46
CA LEU A 104 18.08 6.12 -19.04
C LEU A 104 18.44 7.41 -18.29
N VAL A 105 17.55 7.89 -17.43
CA VAL A 105 17.75 9.09 -16.60
C VAL A 105 17.64 8.71 -15.12
N VAL A 106 18.61 9.13 -14.32
CA VAL A 106 18.53 9.03 -12.86
C VAL A 106 17.51 10.05 -12.36
N LYS A 107 16.36 9.58 -11.89
CA LYS A 107 15.25 10.43 -11.42
C LYS A 107 15.36 10.78 -9.95
N GLU A 108 15.90 9.87 -9.16
CA GLU A 108 16.02 10.02 -7.71
C GLU A 108 17.28 9.30 -7.24
N MET A 109 17.98 9.92 -6.30
CA MET A 109 19.15 9.33 -5.68
C MET A 109 19.26 9.80 -4.22
N VAL A 110 19.19 8.86 -3.28
CA VAL A 110 19.43 9.10 -1.86
C VAL A 110 20.80 8.53 -1.53
N LYS A 111 21.74 9.40 -1.13
CA LYS A 111 23.13 9.03 -0.80
C LYS A 111 23.37 8.83 0.71
N ILE A 112 22.34 9.01 1.53
CA ILE A 112 22.46 8.92 2.99
C ILE A 112 22.42 7.45 3.42
N HIS A 113 23.40 7.05 4.22
CA HIS A 113 23.48 5.71 4.82
C HIS A 113 23.30 5.80 6.33
N ASN A 114 22.54 4.88 6.91
CA ASN A 114 22.34 4.76 8.37
C ASN A 114 23.21 3.66 8.99
N HIS A 115 24.28 3.27 8.29
CA HIS A 115 25.26 2.28 8.73
C HIS A 115 26.65 2.78 8.39
N GLU A 116 27.65 2.21 9.05
CA GLU A 116 29.04 2.46 8.71
C GLU A 116 29.32 2.09 7.25
N VAL A 117 30.02 2.98 6.56
CA VAL A 117 30.51 2.79 5.20
C VAL A 117 32.03 2.86 5.26
N SER A 118 32.70 1.73 5.04
CA SER A 118 34.16 1.64 5.09
C SER A 118 34.69 0.67 4.03
N GLU A 119 35.91 0.91 3.56
CA GLU A 119 36.57 0.04 2.57
C GLU A 119 36.67 -1.40 3.08
N ALA A 120 36.92 -1.58 4.38
CA ALA A 120 36.97 -2.89 5.02
C ALA A 120 35.64 -3.63 4.92
N ALA A 121 34.51 -2.97 5.22
CA ALA A 121 33.18 -3.55 5.07
C ALA A 121 32.85 -3.84 3.59
N PHE A 122 33.25 -2.94 2.68
CA PHE A 122 33.00 -3.07 1.25
C PHE A 122 33.63 -4.33 0.64
N LYS A 123 34.87 -4.67 1.04
CA LYS A 123 35.56 -5.91 0.61
C LYS A 123 34.79 -7.19 0.98
N HIS A 124 33.95 -7.14 2.01
CA HIS A 124 33.14 -8.28 2.47
C HIS A 124 31.77 -8.40 1.77
N TYR A 125 31.40 -7.46 0.90
CA TYR A 125 30.09 -7.51 0.24
C TYR A 125 29.99 -8.61 -0.84
N PRO A 126 28.81 -9.23 -1.04
CA PRO A 126 28.64 -10.38 -1.94
C PRO A 126 29.14 -10.20 -3.37
N LYS A 127 28.98 -9.02 -4.02
CA LYS A 127 29.49 -8.84 -5.39
C LYS A 127 31.02 -8.82 -5.41
N ARG A 128 31.66 -8.31 -4.35
CA ARG A 128 33.12 -8.22 -4.23
C ARG A 128 33.77 -9.57 -3.96
N ARG A 129 33.06 -10.44 -3.25
CA ARG A 129 33.47 -11.83 -2.99
C ARG A 129 33.10 -12.80 -4.12
N GLN A 130 32.38 -12.36 -5.14
CA GLN A 130 31.92 -13.24 -6.21
C GLN A 130 33.10 -13.73 -7.06
N LEU A 131 33.24 -15.04 -7.15
CA LEU A 131 34.26 -15.70 -7.97
C LEU A 131 33.80 -15.83 -9.42
N CYS A 132 34.67 -15.45 -10.36
CA CYS A 132 34.48 -15.63 -11.79
C CYS A 132 34.62 -17.12 -12.19
N PRO A 133 34.25 -17.52 -13.42
CA PRO A 133 34.32 -18.91 -13.85
C PRO A 133 35.71 -19.55 -13.68
N ALA A 134 36.79 -18.84 -14.02
CA ALA A 134 38.15 -19.32 -13.87
C ALA A 134 38.54 -19.51 -12.38
N GLU A 135 38.17 -18.57 -11.52
CA GLU A 135 38.42 -18.66 -10.07
C GLU A 135 37.61 -19.80 -9.43
N ARG A 136 36.40 -20.08 -9.93
CA ARG A 136 35.57 -21.21 -9.48
C ARG A 136 36.16 -22.56 -9.91
N ALA A 137 36.68 -22.65 -11.14
CA ALA A 137 37.41 -23.83 -11.60
C ALA A 137 38.64 -24.06 -10.70
N LYS A 138 39.39 -23.00 -10.40
CA LYS A 138 40.53 -23.08 -9.49
C LYS A 138 40.14 -23.51 -8.08
N CYS A 139 39.05 -22.98 -7.55
CA CYS A 139 38.49 -23.42 -6.27
C CYS A 139 38.18 -24.93 -6.26
N SER A 140 37.68 -25.46 -7.38
CA SER A 140 37.37 -26.88 -7.54
C SER A 140 38.63 -27.75 -7.55
N GLU A 141 39.67 -27.32 -8.28
CA GLU A 141 41.00 -27.96 -8.25
C GLU A 141 41.61 -27.98 -6.85
N LEU A 142 41.54 -26.86 -6.13
CA LEU A 142 42.08 -26.74 -4.77
C LEU A 142 41.31 -27.60 -3.77
N LEU A 143 39.99 -27.74 -3.94
CA LEU A 143 39.16 -28.63 -3.13
C LEU A 143 39.58 -30.09 -3.30
N THR A 144 39.93 -30.53 -4.51
CA THR A 144 40.48 -31.87 -4.74
C THR A 144 41.90 -32.01 -4.19
N LYS A 145 42.78 -31.03 -4.44
CA LYS A 145 44.18 -31.04 -3.98
C LYS A 145 44.33 -31.15 -2.47
N TYR A 146 43.45 -30.47 -1.72
CA TYR A 146 43.50 -30.43 -0.25
C TYR A 146 42.47 -31.33 0.43
N ASP A 147 41.93 -32.33 -0.27
CA ASP A 147 40.96 -33.29 0.26
C ASP A 147 39.80 -32.63 1.01
N GLY A 148 39.23 -31.58 0.42
CA GLY A 148 38.12 -30.83 0.99
C GLY A 148 38.47 -29.90 2.15
N ASN A 149 39.74 -29.73 2.52
CA ASN A 149 40.17 -28.81 3.58
C ASN A 149 39.95 -27.33 3.18
N LYS A 150 38.78 -26.80 3.57
CA LYS A 150 38.34 -25.44 3.22
C LYS A 150 39.29 -24.34 3.69
N ARG A 151 40.07 -24.53 4.76
CA ARG A 151 40.98 -23.50 5.27
C ARG A 151 42.12 -23.24 4.29
N LEU A 152 42.76 -24.31 3.80
CA LEU A 152 43.84 -24.22 2.84
C LEU A 152 43.36 -23.69 1.48
N VAL A 153 42.15 -24.10 1.07
CA VAL A 153 41.51 -23.56 -0.14
C VAL A 153 41.27 -22.05 -0.03
N ILE A 154 40.75 -21.57 1.11
CA ILE A 154 40.54 -20.14 1.36
C ILE A 154 41.87 -19.38 1.32
N GLU A 155 42.91 -19.86 1.99
CA GLU A 155 44.22 -19.21 2.03
C GLU A 155 44.84 -19.08 0.63
N GLU A 156 44.83 -20.15 -0.17
CA GLU A 156 45.41 -20.11 -1.52
C GLU A 156 44.54 -19.30 -2.49
N LEU A 157 43.21 -19.44 -2.43
CA LEU A 157 42.31 -18.69 -3.30
C LEU A 157 42.31 -17.19 -2.99
N THR A 158 42.47 -16.81 -1.71
CA THR A 158 42.66 -15.41 -1.30
C THR A 158 43.96 -14.85 -1.88
N LYS A 159 45.06 -15.62 -1.86
CA LYS A 159 46.33 -15.20 -2.47
C LYS A 159 46.23 -15.02 -3.99
N VAL A 160 45.51 -15.90 -4.68
CA VAL A 160 45.35 -15.82 -6.15
C VAL A 160 44.41 -14.69 -6.56
N THR A 161 43.32 -14.48 -5.84
CA THR A 161 42.26 -13.55 -6.26
C THR A 161 42.34 -12.17 -5.62
N GLY A 162 43.05 -12.03 -4.49
CA GLY A 162 43.05 -10.82 -3.66
C GLY A 162 41.69 -10.51 -3.00
N LYS A 163 40.68 -11.39 -3.15
CA LYS A 163 39.33 -11.19 -2.61
C LYS A 163 39.23 -11.79 -1.21
N VAL A 164 38.33 -11.23 -0.39
CA VAL A 164 37.93 -11.85 0.86
C VAL A 164 37.07 -13.09 0.55
N ILE A 165 37.57 -14.28 0.87
CA ILE A 165 36.86 -15.54 0.67
C ILE A 165 36.35 -16.06 2.02
N LEU A 166 35.05 -16.34 2.11
CA LEU A 166 34.44 -16.89 3.32
C LEU A 166 34.21 -18.41 3.17
N PRO A 167 34.17 -19.17 4.28
CA PRO A 167 33.89 -20.63 4.23
C PRO A 167 32.60 -21.00 3.50
N LYS A 168 31.59 -20.12 3.54
CA LYS A 168 30.32 -20.30 2.82
C LYS A 168 30.46 -20.24 1.30
N ASP A 169 31.42 -19.48 0.78
CA ASP A 169 31.62 -19.33 -0.66
C ASP A 169 32.15 -20.63 -1.25
N ILE A 170 33.11 -21.24 -0.55
CA ILE A 170 33.67 -22.56 -0.86
C ILE A 170 32.61 -23.66 -0.71
N HIS A 171 31.82 -23.60 0.36
CA HIS A 171 30.76 -24.59 0.60
C HIS A 171 29.73 -24.66 -0.54
N ASN A 172 29.30 -23.51 -1.07
CA ASN A 172 28.36 -23.46 -2.18
C ASN A 172 28.94 -24.08 -3.46
N ILE A 173 30.25 -23.88 -3.72
CA ILE A 173 30.94 -24.45 -4.88
C ILE A 173 31.11 -25.96 -4.74
N ALA A 174 31.54 -26.43 -3.55
CA ALA A 174 31.64 -27.87 -3.27
C ALA A 174 30.27 -28.57 -3.38
N ALA A 175 29.19 -27.92 -2.93
CA ALA A 175 27.84 -28.47 -3.04
C ALA A 175 27.38 -28.63 -4.51
N THR A 176 27.83 -27.74 -5.41
CA THR A 176 27.57 -27.89 -6.85
C THR A 176 28.41 -28.99 -7.51
N MET A 177 29.57 -29.35 -6.95
CA MET A 177 30.40 -30.46 -7.44
C MET A 177 29.83 -31.84 -7.07
N ASN A 178 29.18 -31.95 -5.90
CA ASN A 178 28.64 -33.22 -5.37
C ASN A 178 27.19 -33.51 -5.79
N CYS A 179 26.60 -32.73 -6.70
CA CYS A 179 25.22 -32.93 -7.15
C CYS A 179 25.18 -33.81 -8.41
N PRO A 180 24.55 -35.00 -8.39
CA PRO A 180 24.45 -35.84 -9.59
C PRO A 180 23.57 -35.17 -10.66
N PRO A 181 23.79 -35.45 -11.96
CA PRO A 181 23.14 -34.76 -13.06
C PRO A 181 21.66 -35.17 -13.17
N LYS A 182 20.79 -34.56 -12.37
CA LYS A 182 19.32 -34.67 -12.46
C LYS A 182 18.63 -33.37 -12.86
N CYS A 183 19.39 -32.37 -13.32
CA CYS A 183 18.88 -31.02 -13.56
C CYS A 183 18.86 -30.59 -15.05
N GLU A 184 19.19 -31.46 -16.00
CA GLU A 184 19.13 -31.10 -17.43
C GLU A 184 17.78 -31.44 -18.10
N ARG A 185 17.07 -32.48 -17.65
CA ARG A 185 15.73 -32.84 -18.21
C ARG A 185 14.63 -31.80 -17.92
N LYS A 186 14.59 -31.24 -16.70
CA LYS A 186 13.57 -30.24 -16.30
C LYS A 186 13.73 -28.87 -16.97
N LYS A 187 14.88 -28.59 -17.57
CA LYS A 187 15.14 -27.34 -18.29
C LYS A 187 14.65 -27.43 -19.74
N GLN A 188 14.83 -28.59 -20.38
CA GLN A 188 14.37 -28.86 -21.75
C GLN A 188 12.84 -29.08 -21.81
N GLU A 189 12.24 -29.75 -20.82
CA GLU A 189 10.77 -29.95 -20.75
C GLU A 189 10.00 -28.62 -20.65
N LYS A 190 10.54 -27.62 -19.93
CA LYS A 190 9.94 -26.28 -19.80
C LYS A 190 10.12 -25.37 -21.02
N GLU A 191 11.09 -25.67 -21.88
CA GLU A 191 11.29 -24.95 -23.15
C GLU A 191 10.37 -25.51 -24.25
N GLN A 192 10.11 -26.82 -24.26
CA GLN A 192 9.18 -27.46 -25.19
C GLN A 192 7.69 -27.19 -24.89
N GLU A 193 7.28 -27.11 -23.61
CA GLU A 193 5.90 -26.73 -23.25
C GLU A 193 5.57 -25.28 -23.65
N LYS A 194 6.57 -24.38 -23.66
CA LYS A 194 6.41 -22.99 -24.09
C LYS A 194 6.26 -22.81 -25.60
N GLU A 195 6.80 -23.70 -26.42
CA GLU A 195 6.65 -23.65 -27.88
C GLU A 195 5.31 -24.24 -28.36
N GLN A 196 4.71 -25.18 -27.60
CA GLN A 196 3.42 -25.80 -27.94
C GLN A 196 2.19 -24.94 -27.57
N GLU A 197 2.27 -24.07 -26.55
CA GLU A 197 1.18 -23.12 -26.24
C GLU A 197 1.10 -21.94 -27.24
N VAL A 198 2.24 -21.54 -27.82
CA VAL A 198 2.32 -20.44 -28.80
C VAL A 198 1.64 -20.82 -30.13
N THR A 199 1.59 -22.10 -30.49
CA THR A 199 1.00 -22.57 -31.76
C THR A 199 -0.51 -22.82 -31.69
N LYS A 200 -1.10 -23.05 -30.50
CA LYS A 200 -2.55 -23.23 -30.34
C LYS A 200 -3.35 -21.93 -30.20
N GLY A 201 -2.75 -20.86 -29.67
CA GLY A 201 -3.40 -19.56 -29.52
C GLY A 201 -3.52 -18.71 -30.80
N ILE A 202 -2.81 -19.08 -31.87
CA ILE A 202 -2.72 -18.29 -33.11
C ILE A 202 -3.87 -18.57 -34.10
N ARG A 203 -4.72 -19.58 -33.86
CA ARG A 203 -5.73 -20.01 -34.86
C ARG A 203 -7.20 -19.61 -34.57
N MET A 204 -7.46 -18.78 -33.55
CA MET A 204 -8.84 -18.34 -33.21
C MET A 204 -8.97 -16.82 -32.99
N VAL A 205 -8.23 -15.96 -33.68
CA VAL A 205 -8.57 -14.51 -33.70
C VAL A 205 -8.20 -13.91 -35.06
N MET A 206 -8.82 -14.40 -36.13
CA MET A 206 -8.76 -13.76 -37.43
C MET A 206 -10.09 -13.95 -38.14
N ASP A 207 -11.17 -13.28 -37.69
CA ASP A 207 -12.27 -12.92 -38.63
C ASP A 207 -13.31 -11.87 -38.20
N THR A 208 -13.02 -10.97 -37.23
CA THR A 208 -14.04 -9.99 -36.80
C THR A 208 -13.58 -8.54 -36.59
N ASP A 209 -12.29 -8.20 -36.72
CA ASP A 209 -11.79 -6.85 -36.36
C ASP A 209 -11.59 -5.89 -37.57
N THR A 210 -11.95 -6.30 -38.78
CA THR A 210 -11.70 -5.49 -39.99
C THR A 210 -12.88 -4.62 -40.41
N LYS A 211 -14.11 -4.88 -39.93
CA LYS A 211 -15.31 -4.11 -40.34
C LYS A 211 -15.71 -2.97 -39.39
N LEU A 212 -15.18 -2.92 -38.17
CA LEU A 212 -15.53 -1.87 -37.19
C LEU A 212 -14.58 -0.67 -37.19
N ARG A 213 -13.42 -0.76 -37.86
CA ARG A 213 -12.35 0.24 -37.78
C ARG A 213 -12.42 1.39 -38.79
N GLU A 214 -13.33 1.35 -39.77
CA GLU A 214 -13.47 2.42 -40.77
C GLU A 214 -14.47 3.52 -40.40
N GLN A 215 -15.31 3.35 -39.38
CA GLN A 215 -16.29 4.37 -38.97
C GLN A 215 -15.81 5.32 -37.85
N ALA A 216 -14.70 5.01 -37.15
CA ALA A 216 -14.25 5.77 -35.98
C ALA A 216 -13.28 6.93 -36.29
N ARG A 217 -13.12 7.32 -37.56
CA ARG A 217 -12.09 8.29 -37.99
C ARG A 217 -12.70 9.53 -38.65
N LYS A 218 -13.53 10.27 -37.92
CA LYS A 218 -13.93 11.66 -38.21
C LYS A 218 -14.70 12.26 -37.02
N ARG A 219 -14.04 13.09 -36.19
CA ARG A 219 -14.57 14.35 -35.58
C ARG A 219 -13.57 14.95 -34.56
N ARG A 220 -13.61 16.29 -34.48
CA ARG A 220 -12.69 17.25 -33.83
C ARG A 220 -13.08 17.56 -32.37
N PRO A 221 -12.31 18.37 -31.60
CA PRO A 221 -12.12 18.21 -30.14
C PRO A 221 -13.13 18.95 -29.26
N GLY A 222 -13.33 18.44 -28.04
CA GLY A 222 -14.02 19.14 -26.95
C GLY A 222 -14.88 18.23 -26.07
N CYS A 223 -14.27 17.34 -25.27
CA CYS A 223 -14.82 16.81 -24.00
C CYS A 223 -13.78 15.88 -23.36
N ALA A 224 -13.69 15.87 -22.03
CA ALA A 224 -12.76 15.05 -21.26
C ALA A 224 -12.97 13.54 -21.53
N PHE A 225 -11.92 12.85 -21.96
CA PHE A 225 -11.93 11.40 -22.16
C PHE A 225 -11.83 10.68 -20.80
N LYS A 226 -12.89 10.01 -20.37
CA LYS A 226 -12.80 8.92 -19.37
C LYS A 226 -12.03 7.76 -20.03
N ASP A 227 -10.93 7.30 -19.42
CA ASP A 227 -10.19 6.11 -19.88
C ASP A 227 -11.05 4.86 -19.63
N PRO A 228 -11.50 4.11 -20.66
CA PRO A 228 -12.38 2.96 -20.50
C PRO A 228 -11.70 1.70 -19.91
N ARG A 229 -10.44 1.80 -19.44
CA ARG A 229 -9.64 0.64 -18.99
C ARG A 229 -9.49 0.49 -17.47
N ARG A 230 -10.04 1.39 -16.66
CA ARG A 230 -10.24 1.14 -15.22
C ARG A 230 -11.69 0.71 -15.03
N SER A 231 -11.91 -0.52 -14.54
CA SER A 231 -13.26 -0.92 -14.13
C SER A 231 -13.74 0.02 -13.03
N GLU A 232 -14.99 0.44 -13.14
CA GLU A 232 -15.65 1.29 -12.14
C GLU A 232 -15.70 0.53 -10.81
N LYS A 233 -15.20 1.14 -9.75
CA LYS A 233 -15.22 0.57 -8.39
C LYS A 233 -16.51 0.98 -7.71
N LYS A 234 -17.31 0.01 -7.30
CA LYS A 234 -18.53 0.22 -6.53
C LYS A 234 -18.20 0.27 -5.04
N LEU A 235 -18.46 1.41 -4.41
CA LEU A 235 -18.22 1.64 -2.99
C LEU A 235 -19.56 1.78 -2.25
N VAL A 236 -19.63 1.15 -1.08
CA VAL A 236 -20.60 1.49 -0.02
C VAL A 236 -19.78 2.05 1.14
N LEU A 237 -20.17 3.22 1.66
CA LEU A 237 -19.43 3.91 2.71
C LEU A 237 -20.21 3.81 4.02
N ASP A 238 -19.59 3.35 5.10
CA ASP A 238 -20.17 3.33 6.45
C ASP A 238 -19.41 4.34 7.32
N VAL A 239 -20.10 5.39 7.77
CA VAL A 239 -19.50 6.63 8.31
C VAL A 239 -20.21 7.12 9.57
N ASP A 240 -19.49 7.82 10.42
CA ASP A 240 -19.98 8.57 11.59
C ASP A 240 -19.65 10.06 11.42
N THR A 241 -20.10 10.63 10.29
CA THR A 241 -19.50 11.78 9.61
C THR A 241 -18.99 12.88 10.53
N GLY A 242 -17.70 12.75 10.83
CA GLY A 242 -16.82 13.76 11.37
C GLY A 242 -16.10 14.56 10.28
N VAL A 243 -15.10 15.34 10.70
CA VAL A 243 -14.32 16.16 9.78
C VAL A 243 -13.48 15.33 8.80
N ASP A 244 -12.90 14.22 9.24
CA ASP A 244 -12.10 13.32 8.39
C ASP A 244 -12.96 12.36 7.56
N ASP A 245 -14.17 11.99 7.98
CA ASP A 245 -15.17 11.36 7.11
C ASP A 245 -15.55 12.27 5.94
N ALA A 246 -15.79 13.56 6.21
CA ALA A 246 -16.08 14.53 5.16
C ALA A 246 -14.95 14.55 4.11
N GLN A 247 -13.69 14.44 4.54
CA GLN A 247 -12.54 14.36 3.63
C GLN A 247 -12.56 13.08 2.79
N ALA A 248 -12.85 11.94 3.43
CA ALA A 248 -12.92 10.64 2.76
C ALA A 248 -14.08 10.56 1.76
N ILE A 249 -15.26 11.07 2.11
CA ILE A 249 -16.42 11.17 1.21
C ILE A 249 -16.06 12.06 0.01
N MET A 250 -15.53 13.27 0.24
CA MET A 250 -15.10 14.16 -0.85
C MET A 250 -14.06 13.49 -1.77
N MET A 251 -13.14 12.71 -1.21
CA MET A 251 -12.14 11.96 -1.96
C MET A 251 -12.78 10.89 -2.86
N ALA A 252 -13.74 10.12 -2.33
CA ALA A 252 -14.48 9.12 -3.12
C ALA A 252 -15.24 9.76 -4.29
N LEU A 253 -15.90 10.89 -4.04
CA LEU A 253 -16.73 11.57 -5.04
C LEU A 253 -15.91 12.25 -6.14
N ALA A 254 -14.65 12.62 -5.86
CA ALA A 254 -13.73 13.18 -6.84
C ALA A 254 -13.02 12.11 -7.68
N ALA A 255 -13.01 10.84 -7.23
CA ALA A 255 -12.33 9.77 -7.93
C ALA A 255 -13.08 9.39 -9.23
N PRO A 256 -12.43 9.48 -10.41
CA PRO A 256 -13.13 9.34 -11.70
C PRO A 256 -13.57 7.92 -12.05
N ASN A 257 -13.09 6.92 -11.31
CA ASN A 257 -13.36 5.50 -11.52
C ASN A 257 -14.09 4.85 -10.33
N VAL A 258 -14.86 5.65 -9.59
CA VAL A 258 -15.59 5.24 -8.39
C VAL A 258 -17.07 5.60 -8.57
N GLU A 259 -17.91 4.61 -8.27
CA GLU A 259 -19.35 4.76 -8.10
C GLU A 259 -19.66 4.55 -6.62
N VAL A 260 -20.18 5.57 -5.95
CA VAL A 260 -20.68 5.45 -4.57
C VAL A 260 -22.14 5.03 -4.65
N LEU A 261 -22.43 3.78 -4.29
CA LEU A 261 -23.78 3.21 -4.35
C LEU A 261 -24.69 3.74 -3.24
N GLY A 262 -24.11 4.09 -2.11
CA GLY A 262 -24.83 4.60 -0.95
C GLY A 262 -23.90 4.87 0.23
N ILE A 263 -24.38 5.68 1.16
CA ILE A 263 -23.67 6.03 2.40
C ILE A 263 -24.54 5.65 3.58
N THR A 264 -24.04 4.79 4.46
CA THR A 264 -24.68 4.41 5.71
C THR A 264 -24.08 5.19 6.88
N CYS A 265 -24.95 5.69 7.74
CA CYS A 265 -24.55 6.46 8.91
C CYS A 265 -24.66 5.61 10.19
N VAL A 266 -23.72 5.77 11.10
CA VAL A 266 -23.73 5.17 12.44
C VAL A 266 -23.38 6.23 13.49
N SER A 267 -23.77 6.00 14.75
CA SER A 267 -23.28 6.82 15.86
C SER A 267 -21.81 6.53 16.16
N GLY A 268 -21.04 7.57 16.47
CA GLY A 268 -19.61 7.49 16.75
C GLY A 268 -19.07 8.84 17.17
N ASN A 269 -18.39 9.56 16.28
CA ASN A 269 -17.85 10.90 16.53
C ASN A 269 -18.89 11.84 17.16
N THR A 270 -20.12 11.74 16.69
CA THR A 270 -21.31 12.44 17.17
C THR A 270 -22.53 11.51 17.15
N SER A 271 -23.71 12.02 17.49
CA SER A 271 -24.96 11.25 17.42
C SER A 271 -25.27 10.80 16.00
N LEU A 272 -26.05 9.74 15.84
CA LEU A 272 -26.52 9.29 14.53
C LEU A 272 -27.21 10.41 13.73
N GLU A 273 -28.06 11.20 14.39
CA GLU A 273 -28.78 12.30 13.76
C GLU A 273 -27.81 13.34 13.16
N ASN A 274 -26.76 13.69 13.91
CA ASN A 274 -25.72 14.60 13.43
C ASN A 274 -24.89 13.96 12.32
N SER A 275 -24.50 12.70 12.44
CA SER A 275 -23.79 11.94 11.38
C SER A 275 -24.56 11.97 10.05
N CYS A 276 -25.88 11.72 10.10
CA CYS A 276 -26.76 11.84 8.93
C CYS A 276 -26.79 13.25 8.35
N ARG A 277 -27.01 14.29 9.19
CA ARG A 277 -27.00 15.69 8.73
C ARG A 277 -25.67 16.08 8.10
N ASN A 278 -24.57 15.73 8.73
CA ASN A 278 -23.23 16.06 8.28
C ASN A 278 -22.92 15.40 6.94
N THR A 279 -23.32 14.14 6.77
CA THR A 279 -23.21 13.44 5.48
C THR A 279 -23.96 14.18 4.38
N LEU A 280 -25.20 14.60 4.62
CA LEU A 280 -25.98 15.36 3.66
C LEU A 280 -25.37 16.74 3.34
N ARG A 281 -24.82 17.43 4.35
CA ARG A 281 -24.10 18.71 4.15
C ARG A 281 -22.88 18.54 3.23
N VAL A 282 -22.10 17.47 3.45
CA VAL A 282 -20.97 17.11 2.58
C VAL A 282 -21.44 16.82 1.15
N LEU A 283 -22.50 16.02 0.99
CA LEU A 283 -23.07 15.74 -0.33
C LEU A 283 -23.61 17.01 -1.03
N LYS A 284 -24.23 17.93 -0.28
CA LYS A 284 -24.70 19.21 -0.81
C LYS A 284 -23.55 20.05 -1.37
N VAL A 285 -22.47 20.23 -0.63
CA VAL A 285 -21.31 21.03 -1.13
C VAL A 285 -20.62 20.33 -2.30
N CYS A 286 -20.66 19.00 -2.36
CA CYS A 286 -20.18 18.24 -3.52
C CYS A 286 -21.15 18.22 -4.70
N GLN A 287 -22.38 18.75 -4.54
CA GLN A 287 -23.46 18.69 -5.52
C GLN A 287 -23.83 17.24 -5.90
N ARG A 288 -23.85 16.35 -4.90
CA ARG A 288 -24.08 14.90 -5.04
C ARG A 288 -25.23 14.38 -4.17
N LEU A 289 -26.27 15.19 -3.95
CA LEU A 289 -27.44 14.82 -3.12
C LEU A 289 -28.29 13.67 -3.70
N GLU A 290 -28.03 13.24 -4.93
CA GLU A 290 -28.66 12.06 -5.50
C GLU A 290 -28.14 10.73 -4.95
N ILE A 291 -27.01 10.75 -4.22
CA ILE A 291 -26.47 9.55 -3.54
C ILE A 291 -27.34 9.25 -2.32
N PRO A 292 -27.87 8.03 -2.17
CA PRO A 292 -28.74 7.69 -1.06
C PRO A 292 -27.96 7.61 0.26
N VAL A 293 -28.52 8.21 1.31
CA VAL A 293 -28.00 8.17 2.68
C VAL A 293 -28.97 7.41 3.58
N PHE A 294 -28.47 6.47 4.36
CA PHE A 294 -29.27 5.57 5.21
C PHE A 294 -28.87 5.71 6.68
N GLY A 295 -29.84 5.92 7.57
CA GLY A 295 -29.62 5.93 9.02
C GLY A 295 -29.45 4.51 9.56
N GLY A 296 -28.42 4.28 10.38
CA GLY A 296 -28.10 2.99 10.97
C GLY A 296 -28.21 2.95 12.49
N ALA A 297 -27.27 2.27 13.14
CA ALA A 297 -27.30 2.11 14.60
C ALA A 297 -26.99 3.43 15.33
N ALA A 298 -27.87 3.79 16.28
CA ALA A 298 -27.70 4.96 17.14
C ALA A 298 -26.86 4.67 18.40
N GLU A 299 -26.64 3.39 18.71
CA GLU A 299 -25.92 2.92 19.90
C GLU A 299 -25.07 1.70 19.53
N PRO A 300 -23.97 1.44 20.28
CA PRO A 300 -23.18 0.22 20.10
C PRO A 300 -24.00 -1.03 20.47
N LEU A 301 -23.55 -2.21 20.04
CA LEU A 301 -24.18 -3.49 20.38
C LEU A 301 -24.33 -3.70 21.89
N MET A 302 -23.35 -3.22 22.66
CA MET A 302 -23.31 -3.33 24.11
C MET A 302 -22.67 -2.07 24.70
N GLY A 303 -23.17 -1.63 25.86
CA GLY A 303 -22.60 -0.51 26.61
C GLY A 303 -23.26 0.82 26.28
N HIS A 304 -22.48 1.90 26.33
CA HIS A 304 -22.96 3.27 26.12
C HIS A 304 -22.22 3.93 24.96
N PRO A 305 -22.89 4.80 24.19
CA PRO A 305 -22.23 5.56 23.13
C PRO A 305 -21.02 6.34 23.64
N LEU A 306 -19.90 6.23 22.92
CA LEU A 306 -18.79 7.16 23.05
C LEU A 306 -19.02 8.36 22.13
N SER A 307 -18.41 9.50 22.44
CA SER A 307 -18.41 10.68 21.58
C SER A 307 -17.01 11.27 21.49
N ALA A 308 -16.64 11.67 20.28
CA ALA A 308 -15.42 12.42 19.99
C ALA A 308 -15.70 13.93 19.81
N GLY A 309 -16.80 14.44 20.37
CA GLY A 309 -17.18 15.85 20.31
C GLY A 309 -16.08 16.84 20.71
N PRO A 310 -15.22 16.57 21.72
CA PRO A 310 -14.07 17.43 22.01
C PRO A 310 -13.04 17.57 20.88
N PHE A 311 -13.02 16.67 19.89
CA PHE A 311 -12.15 16.73 18.71
C PHE A 311 -12.85 17.29 17.47
N HIS A 312 -14.12 16.95 17.28
CA HIS A 312 -14.90 17.28 16.08
C HIS A 312 -15.92 18.42 16.25
N GLY A 313 -16.09 18.97 17.46
CA GLY A 313 -17.20 19.87 17.78
C GLY A 313 -18.43 19.12 18.28
N GLN A 314 -19.38 19.80 18.92
CA GLN A 314 -20.60 19.18 19.44
C GLN A 314 -21.47 18.59 18.32
N ASP A 315 -21.54 19.27 17.17
CA ASP A 315 -22.24 18.78 15.98
C ASP A 315 -21.45 17.70 15.20
N GLY A 316 -20.19 17.45 15.57
CA GLY A 316 -19.28 16.55 14.86
C GLY A 316 -18.66 17.12 13.58
N LEU A 317 -18.95 18.36 13.20
CA LEU A 317 -18.47 18.99 11.96
C LEU A 317 -17.95 20.41 12.18
N GLY A 318 -17.24 20.59 13.30
CA GLY A 318 -16.55 21.80 13.69
C GLY A 318 -17.45 22.92 14.18
N ASP A 319 -18.68 22.60 14.59
CA ASP A 319 -19.72 23.55 15.03
C ASP A 319 -19.93 24.69 14.03
N THR A 320 -19.73 24.39 12.74
CA THR A 320 -19.86 25.35 11.64
C THR A 320 -21.35 25.55 11.31
N PRO A 321 -21.90 26.77 11.45
CA PRO A 321 -23.28 27.04 11.07
C PRO A 321 -23.53 26.80 9.58
N ASP A 322 -24.67 26.22 9.26
CA ASP A 322 -25.13 26.01 7.89
C ASP A 322 -26.65 26.23 7.86
N PRO A 323 -27.09 27.49 7.68
CA PRO A 323 -28.51 27.84 7.75
C PRO A 323 -29.35 27.18 6.65
N ASP A 324 -28.71 26.77 5.56
CA ASP A 324 -29.35 26.11 4.43
C ASP A 324 -29.08 24.59 4.44
N ALA A 325 -28.65 24.01 5.56
CA ALA A 325 -28.33 22.59 5.64
C ALA A 325 -29.49 21.72 5.12
N PRO A 326 -29.22 20.66 4.35
CA PRO A 326 -30.27 19.75 3.92
C PRO A 326 -30.95 19.11 5.12
N GLY A 327 -32.27 18.96 5.05
CA GLY A 327 -33.04 18.32 6.10
C GLY A 327 -32.96 16.79 6.06
N LEU A 328 -33.30 16.17 7.18
CA LEU A 328 -33.26 14.71 7.36
C LEU A 328 -34.32 13.96 6.55
N GLU A 329 -35.30 14.66 5.99
CA GLU A 329 -36.28 14.12 5.04
C GLU A 329 -35.65 13.57 3.75
N LEU A 330 -34.38 13.92 3.46
CA LEU A 330 -33.62 13.36 2.35
C LEU A 330 -33.03 11.96 2.63
N LEU A 331 -33.08 11.51 3.88
CA LEU A 331 -32.66 10.15 4.22
C LEU A 331 -33.59 9.12 3.55
N GLN A 332 -33.01 7.99 3.18
CA GLN A 332 -33.80 6.85 2.75
C GLN A 332 -34.60 6.28 3.92
N THR A 333 -35.79 5.76 3.62
CA THR A 333 -36.66 5.11 4.61
C THR A 333 -36.16 3.71 4.99
N GLU A 334 -35.37 3.09 4.11
CA GLU A 334 -34.64 1.85 4.39
C GLU A 334 -33.53 2.11 5.41
N GLY A 335 -33.34 1.18 6.35
CA GLY A 335 -32.25 1.24 7.34
C GLY A 335 -30.89 0.89 6.74
N ALA A 336 -29.82 1.38 7.36
CA ALA A 336 -28.44 1.15 6.89
C ALA A 336 -28.07 -0.34 6.78
N VAL A 337 -28.53 -1.16 7.72
CA VAL A 337 -28.19 -2.59 7.77
C VAL A 337 -28.83 -3.33 6.59
N GLU A 338 -30.11 -3.06 6.33
CA GLU A 338 -30.85 -3.58 5.18
C GLU A 338 -30.23 -3.09 3.86
N ALA A 339 -29.87 -1.81 3.80
CA ALA A 339 -29.24 -1.21 2.62
C ALA A 339 -27.89 -1.84 2.30
N ILE A 340 -27.01 -2.07 3.28
CA ILE A 340 -25.73 -2.77 3.08
C ILE A 340 -25.98 -4.16 2.48
N ILE A 341 -26.90 -4.93 3.07
CA ILE A 341 -27.23 -6.27 2.60
C ILE A 341 -27.76 -6.23 1.18
N ARG A 342 -28.70 -5.33 0.88
CA ARG A 342 -29.32 -5.19 -0.44
C ARG A 342 -28.30 -4.77 -1.50
N LEU A 343 -27.56 -3.70 -1.27
CA LEU A 343 -26.58 -3.16 -2.24
C LEU A 343 -25.48 -4.18 -2.58
N VAL A 344 -25.03 -4.97 -1.60
CA VAL A 344 -24.05 -6.04 -1.82
C VAL A 344 -24.69 -7.22 -2.56
N ASN A 345 -25.93 -7.60 -2.25
CA ASN A 345 -26.65 -8.68 -2.94
C ASN A 345 -27.01 -8.34 -4.39
N GLU A 346 -27.26 -7.07 -4.70
CA GLU A 346 -27.48 -6.58 -6.06
C GLU A 346 -26.18 -6.56 -6.89
N ASN A 347 -25.01 -6.56 -6.24
CA ASN A 347 -23.69 -6.41 -6.86
C ASN A 347 -22.64 -7.41 -6.31
N PRO A 348 -22.92 -8.73 -6.34
CA PRO A 348 -22.07 -9.72 -5.68
C PRO A 348 -20.68 -9.81 -6.33
N GLY A 349 -19.64 -9.72 -5.52
CA GLY A 349 -18.24 -9.76 -5.94
C GLY A 349 -17.70 -8.44 -6.48
N GLU A 350 -18.53 -7.39 -6.52
CA GLU A 350 -18.15 -6.08 -7.09
C GLU A 350 -17.96 -4.99 -6.02
N VAL A 351 -18.72 -5.05 -4.92
CA VAL A 351 -18.75 -4.00 -3.89
C VAL A 351 -17.52 -4.06 -2.98
N CYS A 352 -16.83 -2.94 -2.86
CA CYS A 352 -15.92 -2.67 -1.76
C CYS A 352 -16.67 -1.90 -0.67
N LEU A 353 -16.71 -2.46 0.54
CA LEU A 353 -17.28 -1.78 1.71
C LEU A 353 -16.17 -1.00 2.41
N VAL A 354 -16.39 0.29 2.64
CA VAL A 354 -15.42 1.19 3.30
C VAL A 354 -16.01 1.63 4.63
N ALA A 355 -15.51 1.05 5.72
CA ALA A 355 -15.98 1.29 7.08
C ALA A 355 -15.03 2.25 7.80
N LEU A 356 -15.50 3.47 8.03
CA LEU A 356 -14.73 4.59 8.57
C LEU A 356 -15.14 4.93 10.02
N ALA A 357 -16.06 4.16 10.57
CA ALA A 357 -16.80 4.40 11.80
C ALA A 357 -16.84 3.14 12.70
N PRO A 358 -17.47 3.19 13.89
CA PRO A 358 -17.74 2.01 14.69
C PRO A 358 -18.48 0.93 13.87
N LEU A 359 -18.02 -0.32 13.98
CA LEU A 359 -18.39 -1.40 13.05
C LEU A 359 -19.80 -2.01 13.30
N THR A 360 -20.67 -1.30 14.02
CA THR A 360 -21.98 -1.78 14.50
C THR A 360 -22.90 -2.19 13.36
N ASN A 361 -23.04 -1.34 12.33
CA ASN A 361 -23.87 -1.65 11.15
C ASN A 361 -23.39 -2.94 10.47
N LEU A 362 -22.07 -3.10 10.30
CA LEU A 362 -21.48 -4.28 9.67
C LEU A 362 -21.69 -5.56 10.51
N ALA A 363 -21.54 -5.44 11.83
CA ALA A 363 -21.76 -6.56 12.75
C ALA A 363 -23.22 -7.03 12.74
N LEU A 364 -24.17 -6.10 12.68
CA LEU A 364 -25.60 -6.41 12.51
C LEU A 364 -25.86 -7.05 11.14
N ALA A 365 -25.29 -6.48 10.08
CA ALA A 365 -25.50 -6.97 8.71
C ALA A 365 -25.04 -8.43 8.54
N VAL A 366 -23.86 -8.81 9.06
CA VAL A 366 -23.37 -10.20 8.99
C VAL A 366 -24.12 -11.16 9.92
N LYS A 367 -24.81 -10.65 10.94
CA LYS A 367 -25.68 -11.46 11.80
C LYS A 367 -26.99 -11.79 11.10
N ILE A 368 -27.52 -10.86 10.29
CA ILE A 368 -28.74 -11.06 9.49
C ILE A 368 -28.44 -11.88 8.23
N ASP A 369 -27.40 -11.52 7.47
CA ASP A 369 -26.91 -12.29 6.31
C ASP A 369 -25.48 -12.81 6.56
N PRO A 370 -25.31 -14.02 7.12
CA PRO A 370 -24.00 -14.63 7.30
C PRO A 370 -23.21 -14.90 6.02
N THR A 371 -23.85 -14.81 4.85
CA THR A 371 -23.21 -14.97 3.53
C THR A 371 -22.75 -13.65 2.92
N LEU A 372 -23.02 -12.52 3.58
CA LEU A 372 -22.64 -11.18 3.14
C LEU A 372 -21.13 -11.05 2.85
N PRO A 373 -20.21 -11.50 3.72
CA PRO A 373 -18.79 -11.29 3.49
C PRO A 373 -18.26 -11.98 2.23
N GLN A 374 -18.82 -13.15 1.85
CA GLN A 374 -18.40 -13.88 0.65
C GLN A 374 -18.78 -13.15 -0.65
N LYS A 375 -19.70 -12.18 -0.57
CA LYS A 375 -20.18 -11.37 -1.69
C LYS A 375 -19.43 -10.05 -1.81
N LEU A 376 -18.58 -9.69 -0.86
CA LEU A 376 -17.77 -8.47 -0.93
C LEU A 376 -16.52 -8.69 -1.78
N LYS A 377 -16.19 -7.69 -2.61
CA LYS A 377 -14.90 -7.61 -3.29
C LYS A 377 -13.77 -7.33 -2.31
N GLY A 378 -14.04 -6.50 -1.32
CA GLY A 378 -13.11 -6.18 -0.24
C GLY A 378 -13.75 -5.33 0.84
N LEU A 379 -13.13 -5.33 2.02
CA LEU A 379 -13.49 -4.51 3.17
C LEU A 379 -12.29 -3.62 3.54
N PHE A 380 -12.53 -2.32 3.69
CA PHE A 380 -11.52 -1.34 4.03
C PHE A 380 -11.93 -0.64 5.31
N ILE A 381 -11.16 -0.84 6.38
CA ILE A 381 -11.47 -0.32 7.72
C ILE A 381 -10.47 0.78 8.08
N MET A 382 -10.96 1.91 8.57
CA MET A 382 -10.15 2.79 9.42
C MET A 382 -10.44 2.45 10.88
N GLY A 383 -9.41 2.05 11.60
CA GLY A 383 -9.53 1.81 13.02
C GLY A 383 -8.58 0.74 13.55
N GLY A 384 -8.67 0.52 14.86
CA GLY A 384 -7.80 -0.40 15.57
C GLY A 384 -6.37 0.11 15.68
N ASN A 385 -5.55 -0.65 16.38
CA ASN A 385 -4.17 -0.30 16.68
C ASN A 385 -3.26 -1.53 16.68
N THR A 386 -1.95 -1.34 16.51
CA THR A 386 -0.99 -2.48 16.48
C THR A 386 -0.05 -2.52 17.67
N ASP A 387 0.17 -1.39 18.33
CA ASP A 387 1.23 -1.23 19.32
C ASP A 387 0.65 -1.05 20.73
N SER A 388 -0.63 -1.41 20.90
CA SER A 388 -1.40 -1.21 22.15
C SER A 388 -1.46 0.25 22.58
N ARG A 389 -1.35 1.18 21.62
CA ARG A 389 -1.48 2.62 21.84
C ARG A 389 -2.85 3.09 21.37
N GLY A 390 -3.70 3.49 22.30
CA GLY A 390 -5.01 4.07 21.98
C GLY A 390 -4.97 5.58 21.80
N ASN A 391 -6.01 6.12 21.16
CA ASN A 391 -6.35 7.55 21.15
C ASN A 391 -7.58 7.85 22.05
N THR A 392 -8.33 6.81 22.44
CA THR A 392 -9.56 6.93 23.24
C THR A 392 -9.35 6.39 24.64
N THR A 393 -8.94 5.13 24.72
CA THR A 393 -8.46 4.52 25.97
C THR A 393 -6.94 4.38 25.92
N VAL A 394 -6.32 3.86 26.98
CA VAL A 394 -4.87 3.62 26.99
C VAL A 394 -4.44 2.70 25.83
N CYS A 395 -5.30 1.74 25.46
CA CYS A 395 -4.97 0.68 24.52
C CYS A 395 -5.95 0.50 23.37
N ALA A 396 -6.98 1.35 23.22
CA ALA A 396 -7.96 1.23 22.14
C ALA A 396 -8.07 2.51 21.30
N GLU A 397 -8.13 2.29 19.99
CA GLU A 397 -8.50 3.29 19.00
C GLU A 397 -10.03 3.52 19.05
N PHE A 398 -10.49 4.74 18.76
CA PHE A 398 -11.87 5.21 18.89
C PHE A 398 -12.92 4.29 18.27
N ASN A 399 -12.83 3.98 16.97
CA ASN A 399 -13.85 3.18 16.28
C ASN A 399 -14.00 1.78 16.92
N PHE A 400 -12.89 1.20 17.37
CA PHE A 400 -12.87 -0.09 18.07
C PHE A 400 -13.29 0.01 19.54
N ALA A 401 -13.02 1.14 20.19
CA ALA A 401 -13.43 1.41 21.57
C ALA A 401 -14.94 1.70 21.67
N ALA A 402 -15.51 2.33 20.64
CA ALA A 402 -16.92 2.70 20.57
C ALA A 402 -17.83 1.48 20.51
N ASP A 403 -17.45 0.43 19.77
CA ASP A 403 -18.16 -0.85 19.76
C ASP A 403 -17.18 -2.05 19.63
N PRO A 404 -16.55 -2.46 20.75
CA PRO A 404 -15.60 -3.57 20.78
C PRO A 404 -16.24 -4.89 20.32
N GLU A 405 -17.49 -5.13 20.69
CA GLU A 405 -18.25 -6.33 20.30
C GLU A 405 -18.47 -6.39 18.79
N ALA A 406 -18.84 -5.27 18.17
CA ALA A 406 -18.99 -5.20 16.72
C ALA A 406 -17.66 -5.43 16.01
N ALA A 407 -16.59 -4.78 16.46
CA ALA A 407 -15.25 -4.99 15.91
C ALA A 407 -14.79 -6.46 16.05
N TYR A 408 -15.06 -7.09 17.20
CA TYR A 408 -14.82 -8.51 17.40
C TYR A 408 -15.61 -9.37 16.41
N ILE A 409 -16.90 -9.10 16.22
CA ILE A 409 -17.75 -9.84 15.27
C ILE A 409 -17.21 -9.69 13.85
N VAL A 410 -16.92 -8.47 13.40
CA VAL A 410 -16.45 -8.21 12.03
C VAL A 410 -15.13 -8.94 11.76
N LEU A 411 -14.14 -8.80 12.64
CA LEU A 411 -12.82 -9.45 12.48
C LEU A 411 -12.82 -10.97 12.63
N ASN A 412 -13.93 -11.56 13.09
CA ASN A 412 -14.10 -13.02 13.18
C ASN A 412 -15.05 -13.60 12.12
N ARG A 413 -15.75 -12.75 11.35
CA ARG A 413 -16.80 -13.20 10.42
C ARG A 413 -16.62 -12.71 8.99
N PHE A 414 -15.90 -11.61 8.77
CA PHE A 414 -15.66 -11.09 7.44
C PHE A 414 -14.43 -11.74 6.81
N PHE A 415 -14.64 -12.82 6.06
CA PHE A 415 -13.55 -13.58 5.43
C PHE A 415 -13.09 -13.05 4.06
N CYS A 416 -13.71 -11.97 3.56
CA CYS A 416 -13.26 -11.28 2.36
C CYS A 416 -11.88 -10.62 2.56
N PRO A 417 -11.17 -10.24 1.48
CA PRO A 417 -9.98 -9.41 1.58
C PRO A 417 -10.28 -8.16 2.43
N THR A 418 -9.62 -8.06 3.59
CA THR A 418 -9.86 -7.00 4.57
C THR A 418 -8.58 -6.21 4.80
N TYR A 419 -8.63 -4.89 4.63
CA TYR A 419 -7.51 -3.97 4.78
C TYR A 419 -7.80 -3.01 5.92
N ILE A 420 -6.82 -2.80 6.82
CA ILE A 420 -7.00 -1.93 7.99
C ILE A 420 -5.94 -0.82 8.00
N ALA A 421 -6.41 0.43 7.95
CA ALA A 421 -5.62 1.62 8.22
C ALA A 421 -5.68 1.89 9.74
N THR A 422 -4.69 1.40 10.46
CA THR A 422 -4.66 1.53 11.93
C THR A 422 -4.26 2.94 12.36
N TRP A 423 -4.56 3.28 13.61
CA TRP A 423 -4.22 4.59 14.19
C TRP A 423 -2.73 4.94 14.04
N GLU A 424 -1.83 4.02 14.40
CA GLU A 424 -0.39 4.26 14.33
C GLU A 424 0.07 4.43 12.88
N PHE A 425 -0.47 3.63 11.97
CA PHE A 425 -0.20 3.77 10.54
C PHE A 425 -0.58 5.16 10.02
N CYS A 426 -1.76 5.66 10.39
CA CYS A 426 -2.19 7.01 10.02
C CYS A 426 -1.23 8.06 10.60
N CYS A 427 -0.83 7.90 11.86
CA CYS A 427 0.10 8.80 12.53
C CYS A 427 1.50 8.82 11.91
N GLU A 428 2.00 7.68 11.43
CA GLU A 428 3.31 7.54 10.78
C GLU A 428 3.34 8.14 9.38
N ASN A 429 2.19 8.25 8.72
CA ASN A 429 2.08 8.71 7.33
C ASN A 429 1.59 10.16 7.20
N LYS A 430 1.51 10.92 8.30
CA LYS A 430 1.09 12.33 8.32
C LYS A 430 1.68 13.17 7.19
N LEU A 431 0.89 14.13 6.73
CA LEU A 431 1.33 15.13 5.76
C LEU A 431 1.86 16.39 6.48
N PRO A 432 2.75 17.16 5.84
CA PRO A 432 3.16 18.45 6.37
C PRO A 432 1.97 19.41 6.48
N TRP A 433 1.94 20.27 7.50
CA TRP A 433 0.93 21.32 7.61
C TRP A 433 0.93 22.27 6.40
N SER A 434 2.10 22.52 5.79
CA SER A 434 2.18 23.30 4.54
C SER A 434 1.42 22.69 3.36
N PHE A 435 1.26 21.35 3.34
CA PHE A 435 0.38 20.70 2.39
C PHE A 435 -1.09 21.00 2.71
N CYS A 436 -1.49 20.91 3.97
CA CYS A 436 -2.85 21.25 4.41
C CYS A 436 -3.20 22.71 4.06
N ASP A 437 -2.28 23.65 4.29
CA ASP A 437 -2.47 25.06 3.92
C ASP A 437 -2.73 25.20 2.41
N THR A 438 -1.94 24.52 1.58
CA THR A 438 -2.10 24.52 0.12
C THR A 438 -3.42 23.89 -0.31
N TRP A 439 -3.77 22.77 0.32
CA TRP A 439 -4.99 22.01 0.03
C TRP A 439 -6.26 22.82 0.35
N LEU A 440 -6.29 23.53 1.49
CA LEU A 440 -7.39 24.39 1.92
C LEU A 440 -7.42 25.76 1.21
N ALA A 441 -6.32 26.18 0.57
CA ALA A 441 -6.22 27.45 -0.14
C ALA A 441 -6.80 27.42 -1.56
N GLN A 442 -7.31 26.27 -2.01
CA GLN A 442 -7.96 26.15 -3.31
C GLN A 442 -9.19 27.06 -3.39
N ASP A 443 -9.42 27.64 -4.57
CA ASP A 443 -10.57 28.51 -4.81
C ASP A 443 -11.79 27.71 -5.26
N SER A 444 -12.41 27.02 -4.31
CA SER A 444 -13.64 26.25 -4.52
C SER A 444 -14.56 26.31 -3.30
N ASP A 445 -15.84 26.01 -3.50
CA ASP A 445 -16.80 25.90 -2.40
C ASP A 445 -16.46 24.76 -1.45
N LYS A 446 -15.96 23.64 -1.98
CA LYS A 446 -15.50 22.50 -1.17
C LYS A 446 -14.33 22.88 -0.27
N ALA A 447 -13.37 23.65 -0.78
CA ALA A 447 -12.22 24.10 0.01
C ALA A 447 -12.62 25.09 1.11
N ARG A 448 -13.51 26.04 0.80
CA ARG A 448 -14.09 26.95 1.81
C ARG A 448 -14.83 26.21 2.90
N PHE A 449 -15.68 25.24 2.52
CA PHE A 449 -16.40 24.39 3.45
C PHE A 449 -15.43 23.57 4.32
N MET A 450 -14.48 22.87 3.70
CA MET A 450 -13.49 22.05 4.42
C MET A 450 -12.67 22.89 5.40
N LYS A 451 -12.24 24.09 4.97
CA LYS A 451 -11.53 25.04 5.84
C LYS A 451 -12.36 25.47 7.05
N SER A 452 -13.67 25.66 6.86
CA SER A 452 -14.58 26.03 7.95
C SER A 452 -14.72 24.91 8.97
N ILE A 453 -15.10 23.71 8.52
CA ILE A 453 -15.35 22.57 9.42
C ILE A 453 -14.08 22.09 10.12
N PHE A 454 -12.91 22.23 9.47
CA PHE A 454 -11.65 21.76 10.02
C PHE A 454 -11.00 22.76 10.99
N LYS A 455 -11.44 24.02 10.98
CA LYS A 455 -10.90 25.06 11.87
C LYS A 455 -10.94 24.64 13.34
N TYR A 456 -12.08 24.11 13.80
CA TYR A 456 -12.23 23.64 15.18
C TYR A 456 -11.19 22.57 15.53
N THR A 457 -11.09 21.53 14.72
CA THR A 457 -10.15 20.43 14.95
C THR A 457 -8.71 20.90 14.93
N MET A 458 -8.33 21.81 14.01
CA MET A 458 -6.98 22.39 13.98
C MET A 458 -6.68 23.20 15.24
N ASP A 459 -7.62 24.06 15.68
CA ASP A 459 -7.46 24.87 16.89
C ASP A 459 -7.37 23.97 18.14
N THR A 460 -8.21 22.92 18.23
CA THR A 460 -8.20 21.92 19.30
C THR A 460 -6.87 21.16 19.35
N VAL A 461 -6.38 20.66 18.22
CA VAL A 461 -5.09 19.97 18.15
C VAL A 461 -3.97 20.91 18.57
N ALA A 462 -3.97 22.16 18.10
CA ALA A 462 -2.92 23.13 18.42
C ALA A 462 -2.87 23.54 19.89
N THR A 463 -4.03 23.60 20.57
CA THR A 463 -4.14 24.15 21.93
C THR A 463 -4.22 23.10 23.04
N CYS A 464 -4.59 21.86 22.71
CA CYS A 464 -4.80 20.81 23.70
C CYS A 464 -3.63 19.82 23.78
N ALA A 465 -2.90 19.85 24.91
CA ALA A 465 -1.77 18.97 25.17
C ALA A 465 -2.12 17.46 25.18
N ARG A 466 -3.40 17.10 25.36
CA ARG A 466 -3.86 15.71 25.22
C ARG A 466 -3.72 15.24 23.77
N TYR A 467 -4.32 15.96 22.82
CA TYR A 467 -4.28 15.59 21.40
C TYR A 467 -2.86 15.63 20.81
N GLN A 468 -2.01 16.55 21.29
CA GLN A 468 -0.58 16.54 20.94
C GLN A 468 0.14 15.27 21.40
N ARG A 469 -0.25 14.68 22.55
CA ARG A 469 0.36 13.45 23.09
C ARG A 469 -0.19 12.16 22.47
N GLU A 470 -1.43 12.18 22.01
CA GLU A 470 -2.04 11.05 21.29
C GLU A 470 -1.33 10.75 19.97
N MET A 471 -0.74 11.78 19.34
CA MET A 471 0.03 11.65 18.11
C MET A 471 1.37 10.93 18.34
N THR A 472 1.52 9.73 17.76
CA THR A 472 2.66 8.84 18.04
C THR A 472 3.97 9.20 17.30
N ALA A 473 3.91 10.06 16.27
CA ALA A 473 5.03 10.39 15.38
C ALA A 473 5.24 11.91 15.15
N GLY A 474 5.04 12.72 16.19
CA GLY A 474 5.21 14.18 16.12
C GLY A 474 4.06 14.90 15.40
N PRO A 475 4.16 16.24 15.24
CA PRO A 475 3.09 17.06 14.69
C PRO A 475 2.96 16.89 13.17
N GLY A 476 1.73 16.96 12.66
CA GLY A 476 1.45 16.94 11.22
C GLY A 476 -0.05 16.87 10.94
N PHE A 477 -0.41 17.11 9.68
CA PHE A 477 -1.78 16.95 9.21
C PHE A 477 -2.13 15.47 9.10
N LEU A 478 -3.19 15.07 9.79
CA LEU A 478 -3.69 13.71 9.86
C LEU A 478 -5.08 13.63 9.24
N SER A 479 -5.25 12.71 8.30
CA SER A 479 -6.51 12.43 7.61
C SER A 479 -6.75 10.92 7.66
N CYS A 480 -7.18 10.43 8.82
CA CYS A 480 -7.27 9.00 9.13
C CYS A 480 -8.17 8.25 8.13
N ASN A 481 -9.42 8.68 8.02
CA ASN A 481 -10.44 8.00 7.21
C ASN A 481 -10.10 8.02 5.71
N SER A 482 -9.41 9.07 5.25
CA SER A 482 -8.92 9.17 3.87
C SER A 482 -7.93 8.07 3.49
N TYR A 483 -7.16 7.49 4.42
CA TYR A 483 -6.24 6.40 4.07
C TYR A 483 -6.96 5.11 3.69
N ALA A 484 -7.98 4.73 4.46
CA ALA A 484 -8.82 3.58 4.13
C ALA A 484 -9.56 3.82 2.81
N MET A 485 -10.05 5.05 2.60
CA MET A 485 -10.68 5.45 1.35
C MET A 485 -9.72 5.37 0.15
N ALA A 486 -8.51 5.92 0.26
CA ALA A 486 -7.52 5.88 -0.81
C ALA A 486 -7.14 4.44 -1.19
N ALA A 487 -7.05 3.53 -0.20
CA ALA A 487 -6.86 2.11 -0.45
C ALA A 487 -8.05 1.47 -1.19
N ALA A 488 -9.27 1.89 -0.89
CA ALA A 488 -10.46 1.45 -1.61
C ALA A 488 -10.52 1.98 -3.05
N ILE A 489 -10.04 3.22 -3.29
CA ILE A 489 -10.03 3.88 -4.61
C ILE A 489 -8.94 3.31 -5.53
N ASP A 490 -7.72 3.12 -5.04
CA ASP A 490 -6.56 2.73 -5.86
C ASP A 490 -5.85 1.49 -5.33
N ASP A 491 -5.91 0.39 -6.09
CA ASP A 491 -5.26 -0.88 -5.72
C ASP A 491 -3.73 -0.77 -5.63
N GLY A 492 -3.14 0.26 -6.26
CA GLY A 492 -1.71 0.56 -6.19
C GLY A 492 -1.28 1.39 -4.97
N PHE A 493 -2.24 1.85 -4.16
CA PHE A 493 -1.98 2.80 -3.07
C PHE A 493 -1.10 2.23 -1.97
N VAL A 494 -1.34 0.98 -1.56
CA VAL A 494 -0.63 0.33 -0.45
C VAL A 494 0.63 -0.37 -0.97
N TRP A 495 1.81 0.11 -0.58
CA TRP A 495 3.11 -0.44 -1.01
C TRP A 495 3.63 -1.56 -0.11
N VAL A 496 3.39 -1.45 1.19
CA VAL A 496 3.78 -2.46 2.17
C VAL A 496 2.61 -2.68 3.11
N SER A 497 2.30 -3.95 3.33
CA SER A 497 1.29 -4.40 4.26
C SER A 497 1.72 -5.70 4.94
N GLU A 498 1.05 -6.03 6.03
CA GLU A 498 1.31 -7.22 6.85
C GLU A 498 0.01 -8.03 6.97
N PRO A 499 -0.10 -9.20 6.32
CA PRO A 499 -1.14 -10.16 6.61
C PRO A 499 -0.94 -10.74 8.01
N VAL A 500 -1.93 -10.62 8.89
CA VAL A 500 -1.85 -11.11 10.26
C VAL A 500 -3.25 -11.49 10.77
N ALA A 501 -3.31 -12.52 11.62
CA ALA A 501 -4.52 -12.86 12.35
C ALA A 501 -4.74 -11.82 13.45
N VAL A 502 -5.99 -11.37 13.62
CA VAL A 502 -6.35 -10.36 14.63
C VAL A 502 -7.58 -10.79 15.42
N THR A 503 -7.73 -10.24 16.62
CA THR A 503 -8.95 -10.27 17.41
C THR A 503 -9.11 -8.96 18.18
N VAL A 504 -10.21 -8.79 18.91
CA VAL A 504 -10.44 -7.66 19.81
C VAL A 504 -10.58 -8.18 21.23
N GLU A 505 -9.95 -7.50 22.18
CA GLU A 505 -10.11 -7.77 23.62
C GLU A 505 -11.44 -7.21 24.13
N LEU A 506 -12.25 -8.04 24.79
CA LEU A 506 -13.61 -7.68 25.23
C LEU A 506 -13.75 -7.58 26.75
N GLN A 507 -12.87 -8.17 27.53
CA GLN A 507 -13.06 -8.32 28.99
C GLN A 507 -12.08 -7.48 29.81
N GLY A 508 -10.85 -7.29 29.33
CA GLY A 508 -9.78 -6.68 30.13
C GLY A 508 -10.08 -5.27 30.66
N THR A 509 -9.72 -4.99 31.92
CA THR A 509 -9.96 -3.69 32.60
C THR A 509 -9.32 -2.50 31.88
N TYR A 510 -8.13 -2.68 31.31
CA TYR A 510 -7.36 -1.61 30.64
C TYR A 510 -7.25 -1.78 29.13
N THR A 511 -7.56 -2.97 28.63
CA THR A 511 -7.30 -3.38 27.25
C THR A 511 -8.58 -3.66 26.46
N ARG A 512 -9.76 -3.51 27.04
CA ARG A 512 -11.03 -3.61 26.30
C ARG A 512 -11.03 -2.66 25.08
N GLY A 513 -11.40 -3.19 23.92
CA GLY A 513 -11.38 -2.49 22.63
C GLY A 513 -10.03 -2.53 21.90
N MET A 514 -8.98 -3.07 22.52
CA MET A 514 -7.68 -3.22 21.85
C MET A 514 -7.76 -4.25 20.74
N MET A 515 -7.20 -3.92 19.57
CA MET A 515 -6.97 -4.91 18.53
C MET A 515 -5.70 -5.70 18.84
N VAL A 516 -5.82 -7.01 18.96
CA VAL A 516 -4.74 -7.93 19.31
C VAL A 516 -4.24 -8.62 18.05
N LEU A 517 -2.94 -8.48 17.75
CA LEU A 517 -2.29 -9.12 16.61
C LEU A 517 -1.66 -10.45 17.05
N ASP A 518 -2.07 -11.54 16.41
CA ASP A 518 -1.50 -12.87 16.64
C ASP A 518 -0.35 -13.15 15.66
N LYS A 519 0.85 -12.68 16.02
CA LYS A 519 2.07 -12.90 15.23
C LYS A 519 2.68 -14.29 15.39
N LEU A 520 2.23 -15.06 16.39
CA LEU A 520 2.78 -16.38 16.72
C LEU A 520 1.86 -17.52 16.25
N GLY A 521 0.63 -17.23 15.83
CA GLY A 521 -0.34 -18.22 15.39
C GLY A 521 -1.03 -18.94 16.55
N VAL A 522 -1.05 -18.34 17.74
CA VAL A 522 -1.63 -18.94 18.96
C VAL A 522 -3.15 -19.06 18.87
N LEU A 523 -3.82 -18.16 18.15
CA LEU A 523 -5.27 -18.17 17.97
C LEU A 523 -5.74 -19.19 16.92
N GLU A 524 -4.81 -19.80 16.17
CA GLU A 524 -5.08 -20.77 15.11
C GLU A 524 -6.11 -20.29 14.08
N LYS A 525 -6.21 -18.97 13.85
CA LYS A 525 -7.12 -18.39 12.87
C LYS A 525 -6.58 -18.58 11.45
N GLU A 526 -7.39 -19.19 10.58
CA GLU A 526 -7.07 -19.33 9.16
C GLU A 526 -7.15 -17.98 8.41
N HIS A 527 -8.09 -17.12 8.82
CA HIS A 527 -8.28 -15.82 8.20
C HIS A 527 -7.33 -14.76 8.76
N GLN A 528 -6.73 -13.99 7.85
CA GLN A 528 -5.83 -12.88 8.15
C GLN A 528 -6.36 -11.60 7.52
N VAL A 529 -6.22 -10.50 8.24
CA VAL A 529 -6.43 -9.15 7.71
C VAL A 529 -5.11 -8.56 7.24
N VAL A 530 -5.18 -7.57 6.37
CA VAL A 530 -4.04 -6.86 5.80
C VAL A 530 -3.85 -5.54 6.51
N ILE A 531 -2.87 -5.45 7.41
CA ILE A 531 -2.52 -4.20 8.08
C ILE A 531 -1.69 -3.33 7.13
N MET A 532 -2.11 -2.10 6.87
CA MET A 532 -1.37 -1.16 6.04
C MET A 532 -0.13 -0.65 6.79
N ARG A 533 1.01 -0.56 6.10
CA ARG A 533 2.29 -0.09 6.69
C ARG A 533 2.87 1.12 5.98
N THR A 534 2.92 1.10 4.65
CA THR A 534 3.40 2.25 3.85
C THR A 534 2.57 2.43 2.60
N VAL A 535 2.36 3.68 2.20
CA VAL A 535 1.52 4.04 1.06
C VAL A 535 2.22 5.00 0.09
N ASP A 536 1.66 5.14 -1.10
CA ASP A 536 2.03 6.18 -2.06
C ASP A 536 1.50 7.56 -1.60
N LEU A 537 2.30 8.27 -0.80
CA LEU A 537 1.93 9.60 -0.29
C LEU A 537 1.76 10.66 -1.39
N GLU A 538 2.41 10.50 -2.55
CA GLU A 538 2.22 11.47 -3.64
C GLU A 538 0.89 11.23 -4.35
N SER A 539 0.52 9.97 -4.57
CA SER A 539 -0.84 9.61 -5.01
C SER A 539 -1.88 10.09 -3.99
N PHE A 540 -1.62 9.90 -2.68
CA PHE A 540 -2.52 10.37 -1.61
C PHE A 540 -2.77 11.88 -1.68
N LYS A 541 -1.70 12.68 -1.77
CA LYS A 541 -1.78 14.13 -1.91
C LYS A 541 -2.56 14.52 -3.16
N GLY A 542 -2.35 13.81 -4.27
CA GLY A 542 -3.12 13.99 -5.50
C GLY A 542 -4.63 13.81 -5.28
N MET A 543 -5.03 12.70 -4.65
CA MET A 543 -6.44 12.42 -4.35
C MET A 543 -7.06 13.46 -3.40
N LEU A 544 -6.31 13.91 -2.39
CA LEU A 544 -6.76 14.99 -1.51
C LEU A 544 -6.89 16.32 -2.26
N MET A 545 -5.91 16.70 -3.07
CA MET A 545 -6.02 17.92 -3.89
C MET A 545 -7.24 17.88 -4.80
N ASP A 546 -7.48 16.75 -5.46
CA ASP A 546 -8.64 16.54 -6.33
C ASP A 546 -9.98 16.60 -5.56
N SER A 547 -10.01 16.18 -4.29
CA SER A 547 -11.24 16.15 -3.48
C SER A 547 -11.87 17.52 -3.25
N LEU A 548 -11.05 18.58 -3.24
CA LEU A 548 -11.50 19.96 -3.04
C LEU A 548 -11.51 20.80 -4.33
N LYS A 549 -11.35 20.20 -5.52
CA LYS A 549 -11.48 20.94 -6.79
C LYS A 549 -12.92 21.34 -7.10
#